data_AF-A0A7Y8Y4L3-F1
#
_entry.id   AF-A0A7Y8Y4L3-F1
#
_cell.length_a   1.000
_cell.length_b   1.000
_cell.length_c   1.000
_cell.angle_alpha   90.00
_cell.angle_beta   90.00
_cell.angle_gamma   90.00
#
_symmetry.space_group_name_H-M   'P 1'
#
loop_
_entity.id
_entity.type
_entity.pdbx_description
1 polymer ?
#
loop_
_entity_poly.entity_id
_entity_poly.type
_entity_poly.pdbx_seq_one_letter_code
_entity_poly.pdbx_strand_id
1 'polypeptide(L)'
;MKSTNQIVSLAAASLLAIGVSSCKSDTKEAEDEVVEATQEQAEATAEYENAKAADTSDYAVLKAGTKKLIADNEKRIAEFRVKANSETAENKAKLNAKIDKLEARNNELKSDLDKFGDKVDEKWDAFKARVDKSANDIKTDIDNYKKEHNYD
;
A
#
# COMPACT_ATOMS: atom_id res chain seq x y z
N MET A 1 59.33 -43.16 -19.09
CA MET A 1 59.08 -41.84 -19.71
C MET A 1 58.56 -40.90 -18.63
N LYS A 2 59.21 -39.73 -18.46
CA LYS A 2 58.77 -38.42 -17.90
C LYS A 2 57.73 -38.38 -16.76
N SER A 3 57.83 -37.58 -15.70
CA SER A 3 58.83 -36.71 -15.08
C SER A 3 58.20 -36.20 -13.76
N THR A 4 59.00 -36.12 -12.68
CA THR A 4 59.29 -34.93 -11.84
C THR A 4 58.19 -33.84 -11.66
N ASN A 5 57.92 -33.13 -10.56
CA ASN A 5 58.23 -33.10 -9.12
C ASN A 5 57.66 -31.74 -8.59
N GLN A 6 57.43 -31.62 -7.27
CA GLN A 6 57.39 -30.39 -6.42
C GLN A 6 56.17 -29.42 -6.46
N ILE A 7 55.44 -29.25 -5.33
CA ILE A 7 55.53 -28.24 -4.23
C ILE A 7 55.20 -26.80 -4.67
N VAL A 8 54.21 -26.15 -4.03
CA VAL A 8 54.29 -24.90 -3.26
C VAL A 8 52.87 -24.36 -2.96
N SER A 9 52.71 -23.98 -1.70
CA SER A 9 51.60 -23.35 -0.98
C SER A 9 51.18 -21.97 -1.53
N LEU A 10 49.90 -21.60 -1.41
CA LEU A 10 49.50 -20.21 -1.11
C LEU A 10 48.08 -20.13 -0.52
N ALA A 11 47.99 -19.67 0.72
CA ALA A 11 46.75 -19.23 1.33
C ALA A 11 46.33 -17.87 0.75
N ALA A 12 45.02 -17.67 0.57
CA ALA A 12 44.41 -16.34 0.52
C ALA A 12 43.02 -16.40 1.15
N ALA A 13 42.95 -15.89 2.39
CA ALA A 13 41.72 -15.40 2.97
C ALA A 13 41.30 -14.08 2.28
N SER A 14 40.03 -13.69 2.49
CA SER A 14 39.35 -12.45 2.03
C SER A 14 38.61 -12.63 0.70
N LEU A 15 37.31 -12.33 0.58
CA LEU A 15 36.62 -11.14 1.05
C LEU A 15 35.19 -11.43 1.54
N LEU A 16 34.90 -10.89 2.74
CA LEU A 16 33.59 -10.44 3.14
C LEU A 16 33.06 -9.39 2.16
N ALA A 17 31.73 -9.41 2.01
CA ALA A 17 30.86 -8.33 1.56
C ALA A 17 31.08 -7.77 0.15
N ILE A 18 30.13 -8.05 -0.75
CA ILE A 18 29.46 -7.14 -1.69
C ILE A 18 28.33 -7.98 -2.33
N GLY A 19 27.05 -7.61 -2.35
CA GLY A 19 26.47 -6.33 -1.98
C GLY A 19 24.99 -6.47 -1.63
N VAL A 20 24.62 -5.78 -0.55
CA VAL A 20 23.27 -5.23 -0.37
C VAL A 20 23.10 -4.07 -1.35
N SER A 21 23.11 -4.35 -2.65
CA SER A 21 22.98 -3.30 -3.68
C SER A 21 21.54 -3.06 -4.11
N SER A 22 20.56 -3.81 -3.60
CA SER A 22 19.18 -3.72 -4.10
C SER A 22 18.26 -2.76 -3.34
N CYS A 23 18.66 -2.19 -2.19
CA CYS A 23 17.76 -1.27 -1.48
C CYS A 23 17.48 0.05 -2.23
N LYS A 24 18.25 0.42 -3.26
CA LYS A 24 18.07 1.69 -3.98
C LYS A 24 16.95 1.65 -5.03
N SER A 25 16.64 0.50 -5.62
CA SER A 25 15.51 0.36 -6.55
C SER A 25 14.19 0.43 -5.79
N ASP A 26 14.11 -0.30 -4.67
CA ASP A 26 12.88 -0.49 -3.91
C ASP A 26 12.42 0.81 -3.23
N THR A 27 13.35 1.69 -2.83
CA THR A 27 13.02 3.01 -2.28
C THR A 27 12.48 3.95 -3.34
N LYS A 28 13.11 4.00 -4.52
CA LYS A 28 12.69 4.91 -5.58
C LYS A 28 11.32 4.53 -6.15
N GLU A 29 11.08 3.23 -6.32
CA GLU A 29 9.76 2.72 -6.74
C GLU A 29 8.67 3.09 -5.72
N ALA A 30 8.92 2.88 -4.43
CA ALA A 30 7.97 3.27 -3.38
C ALA A 30 7.74 4.80 -3.31
N GLU A 31 8.75 5.61 -3.58
CA GLU A 31 8.60 7.07 -3.66
C GLU A 31 7.76 7.50 -4.87
N ASP A 32 7.99 6.88 -6.03
CA ASP A 32 7.22 7.14 -7.25
C ASP A 32 5.73 6.72 -7.03
N GLU A 33 5.46 5.61 -6.34
CA GLU A 33 4.10 5.20 -5.93
C GLU A 33 3.41 6.24 -5.03
N VAL A 34 4.14 6.92 -4.14
CA VAL A 34 3.56 7.99 -3.31
C VAL A 34 3.14 9.18 -4.16
N VAL A 35 3.92 9.52 -5.19
CA VAL A 35 3.59 10.62 -6.11
C VAL A 35 2.31 10.30 -6.87
N GLU A 36 2.24 9.10 -7.47
CA GLU A 36 1.06 8.63 -8.20
C GLU A 36 -0.18 8.60 -7.30
N ALA A 37 -0.08 7.95 -6.13
CA ALA A 37 -1.19 7.87 -5.19
C ALA A 37 -1.63 9.25 -4.65
N THR A 38 -0.70 10.21 -4.55
CA THR A 38 -1.05 11.60 -4.18
C THR A 38 -1.84 12.30 -5.27
N GLN A 39 -1.50 12.07 -6.54
CA GLN A 39 -2.25 12.61 -7.67
C GLN A 39 -3.66 11.99 -7.72
N GLU A 40 -3.77 10.67 -7.63
CA GLU A 40 -5.05 9.96 -7.62
C GLU A 40 -5.94 10.42 -6.45
N GLN A 41 -5.34 10.64 -5.27
CA GLN A 41 -6.03 11.20 -4.12
C GLN A 41 -6.62 12.59 -4.41
N ALA A 42 -5.85 13.46 -5.07
CA ALA A 42 -6.29 14.81 -5.41
C ALA A 42 -7.44 14.79 -6.42
N GLU A 43 -7.32 13.95 -7.46
CA GLU A 43 -8.37 13.76 -8.47
C GLU A 43 -9.66 13.22 -7.85
N ALA A 44 -9.58 12.15 -7.05
CA ALA A 44 -10.74 11.57 -6.39
C ALA A 44 -11.40 12.53 -5.37
N THR A 45 -10.60 13.38 -4.71
CA THR A 45 -11.11 14.44 -3.84
C THR A 45 -11.90 15.48 -4.64
N ALA A 46 -11.37 15.91 -5.79
CA ALA A 46 -12.07 16.85 -6.66
C ALA A 46 -13.37 16.24 -7.22
N GLU A 47 -13.37 14.96 -7.63
CA GLU A 47 -14.58 14.25 -8.06
C GLU A 47 -15.65 14.24 -6.96
N TYR A 48 -15.26 13.95 -5.71
CA TYR A 48 -16.19 13.91 -4.59
C TYR A 48 -16.81 15.27 -4.27
N GLU A 49 -16.01 16.33 -4.21
CA GLU A 49 -16.55 17.68 -3.95
C GLU A 49 -17.42 18.17 -5.11
N ASN A 50 -17.08 17.81 -6.36
CA ASN A 50 -17.93 18.10 -7.51
C ASN A 50 -19.27 17.35 -7.42
N ALA A 51 -19.27 16.05 -7.11
CA ALA A 51 -20.49 15.25 -6.96
C ALA A 51 -21.42 15.83 -5.88
N LYS A 52 -20.86 16.32 -4.76
CA LYS A 52 -21.61 17.02 -3.72
C LYS A 52 -22.17 18.37 -4.19
N ALA A 53 -21.39 19.16 -4.91
CA ALA A 53 -21.78 20.50 -5.34
C ALA A 53 -22.79 20.50 -6.49
N ALA A 54 -22.81 19.46 -7.31
CA ALA A 54 -23.70 19.35 -8.47
C ALA A 54 -25.10 18.80 -8.14
N ASP A 55 -25.48 18.71 -6.85
CA ASP A 55 -26.74 18.11 -6.38
C ASP A 55 -27.02 16.75 -7.05
N THR A 56 -25.98 15.94 -7.22
CA THR A 56 -26.10 14.61 -7.81
C THR A 56 -26.82 13.66 -6.84
N SER A 57 -27.32 12.53 -7.37
CA SER A 57 -27.97 11.52 -6.52
C SER A 57 -27.07 11.05 -5.36
N ASP A 58 -27.66 10.65 -4.23
CA ASP A 58 -26.97 10.00 -3.11
C ASP A 58 -26.02 8.87 -3.56
N TYR A 59 -26.41 8.15 -4.62
CA TYR A 59 -25.57 7.12 -5.22
C TYR A 59 -24.26 7.65 -5.79
N ALA A 60 -24.34 8.73 -6.58
CA ALA A 60 -23.17 9.36 -7.18
C ALA A 60 -22.24 9.95 -6.11
N VAL A 61 -22.81 10.58 -5.08
CA VAL A 61 -22.05 11.13 -3.95
C VAL A 61 -21.35 10.01 -3.16
N LEU A 62 -22.05 8.91 -2.84
CA LEU A 62 -21.43 7.78 -2.16
C LEU A 62 -20.33 7.17 -3.03
N LYS A 63 -20.59 6.94 -4.32
CA LYS A 63 -19.60 6.38 -5.25
C LYS A 63 -18.33 7.22 -5.30
N ALA A 64 -18.46 8.53 -5.47
CA ALA A 64 -17.32 9.44 -5.46
C ALA A 64 -16.62 9.48 -4.09
N GLY A 65 -17.38 9.45 -2.99
CA GLY A 65 -16.84 9.42 -1.63
C GLY A 65 -16.06 8.13 -1.34
N THR A 66 -16.57 6.99 -1.78
CA THR A 66 -15.89 5.70 -1.66
C THR A 66 -14.60 5.67 -2.48
N LYS A 67 -14.61 6.19 -3.72
CA LYS A 67 -13.39 6.35 -4.52
C LYS A 67 -12.35 7.23 -3.82
N LYS A 68 -12.77 8.37 -3.28
CA LYS A 68 -11.88 9.27 -2.52
C LYS A 68 -11.25 8.55 -1.34
N LEU A 69 -12.04 7.81 -0.58
CA LEU A 69 -11.55 7.02 0.54
C LEU A 69 -10.52 5.96 0.10
N ILE A 70 -10.80 5.25 -0.98
CA ILE A 70 -9.89 4.26 -1.58
C ILE A 70 -8.54 4.92 -1.90
N ALA A 71 -8.56 6.07 -2.56
CA ALA A 71 -7.36 6.82 -2.93
C ALA A 71 -6.61 7.38 -1.70
N ASP A 72 -7.33 7.89 -0.68
CA ASP A 72 -6.74 8.29 0.61
C ASP A 72 -6.01 7.12 1.28
N ASN A 73 -6.52 5.89 1.14
CA ASN A 73 -5.89 4.69 1.71
C ASN A 73 -4.67 4.25 0.89
N GLU A 74 -4.76 4.27 -0.45
CA GLU A 74 -3.64 3.95 -1.35
C GLU A 74 -2.44 4.84 -1.10
N LYS A 75 -2.66 6.15 -0.94
CA LYS A 75 -1.58 7.08 -0.59
C LYS A 75 -0.89 6.69 0.71
N ARG A 76 -1.66 6.37 1.76
CA ARG A 76 -1.09 5.96 3.05
C ARG A 76 -0.35 4.63 2.98
N ILE A 77 -0.86 3.70 2.18
CA ILE A 77 -0.19 2.42 1.91
C ILE A 77 1.16 2.67 1.21
N ALA A 78 1.20 3.53 0.20
CA ALA A 78 2.45 3.92 -0.47
C ALA A 78 3.44 4.59 0.50
N GLU A 79 2.97 5.50 1.35
CA GLU A 79 3.79 6.12 2.42
C GLU A 79 4.35 5.07 3.40
N PHE A 80 3.56 4.04 3.73
CA PHE A 80 4.02 2.93 4.55
C PHE A 80 5.03 2.04 3.83
N ARG A 81 4.90 1.79 2.52
CA ARG A 81 5.92 1.06 1.75
C ARG A 81 7.27 1.79 1.77
N VAL A 82 7.27 3.12 1.65
CA VAL A 82 8.49 3.94 1.82
C VAL A 82 9.08 3.75 3.22
N LYS A 83 8.27 3.84 4.28
CA LYS A 83 8.73 3.65 5.68
C LYS A 83 9.32 2.25 5.89
N ALA A 84 8.69 1.21 5.34
CA ALA A 84 9.15 -0.17 5.44
C ALA A 84 10.58 -0.38 4.92
N ASN A 85 11.01 0.43 3.95
CA ASN A 85 12.37 0.38 3.42
C ASN A 85 13.43 0.93 4.38
N SER A 86 13.03 1.74 5.36
CA SER A 86 13.91 2.31 6.39
C SER A 86 13.91 1.54 7.71
N GLU A 87 13.05 0.54 7.85
CA GLU A 87 12.83 -0.22 9.08
C GLU A 87 13.81 -1.38 9.28
N THR A 88 13.88 -1.88 10.53
CA THR A 88 14.56 -3.15 10.84
C THR A 88 13.86 -4.31 10.12
N ALA A 89 14.56 -5.43 9.89
CA ALA A 89 13.97 -6.58 9.21
C ALA A 89 12.68 -7.12 9.88
N GLU A 90 12.64 -7.13 11.21
CA GLU A 90 11.46 -7.54 11.97
C GLU A 90 10.29 -6.56 11.78
N ASN A 91 10.55 -5.25 11.90
CA ASN A 91 9.52 -4.23 11.71
C ASN A 91 9.04 -4.16 10.26
N LYS A 92 9.96 -4.31 9.30
CA LYS A 92 9.63 -4.39 7.87
C LYS A 92 8.67 -5.55 7.59
N ALA A 93 8.92 -6.72 8.16
CA ALA A 93 8.03 -7.87 8.01
C ALA A 93 6.63 -7.61 8.60
N LYS A 94 6.56 -7.01 9.80
CA LYS A 94 5.27 -6.63 10.43
C LYS A 94 4.52 -5.58 9.62
N LEU A 95 5.22 -4.58 9.11
CA LEU A 95 4.66 -3.51 8.30
C LEU A 95 4.16 -4.02 6.95
N ASN A 96 4.92 -4.88 6.27
CA ASN A 96 4.48 -5.51 5.02
C ASN A 96 3.22 -6.35 5.20
N ALA A 97 3.15 -7.17 6.27
CA ALA A 97 1.92 -7.94 6.56
C ALA A 97 0.71 -7.03 6.82
N LYS A 98 0.93 -5.84 7.39
CA LYS A 98 -0.12 -4.83 7.59
C LYS A 98 -0.54 -4.18 6.27
N ILE A 99 0.43 -3.84 5.42
CA ILE A 99 0.21 -3.32 4.06
C ILE A 99 -0.64 -4.30 3.26
N ASP A 100 -0.30 -5.58 3.22
CA ASP A 100 -1.06 -6.62 2.49
C ASP A 100 -2.52 -6.68 2.94
N LYS A 101 -2.76 -6.59 4.26
CA LYS A 101 -4.12 -6.59 4.83
C LYS A 101 -4.90 -5.33 4.44
N LEU A 102 -4.24 -4.16 4.43
CA LEU A 102 -4.86 -2.90 4.03
C LEU A 102 -5.21 -2.91 2.55
N GLU A 103 -4.32 -3.42 1.69
CA GLU A 103 -4.56 -3.58 0.25
C GLU A 103 -5.72 -4.54 -0.04
N ALA A 104 -5.77 -5.68 0.64
CA ALA A 104 -6.86 -6.63 0.49
C ALA A 104 -8.22 -5.99 0.80
N ARG A 105 -8.30 -5.19 1.87
CA ARG A 105 -9.52 -4.45 2.24
C ARG A 105 -9.87 -3.34 1.25
N ASN A 106 -8.88 -2.63 0.72
CA ASN A 106 -9.12 -1.59 -0.28
C ASN A 106 -9.63 -2.19 -1.60
N ASN A 107 -9.10 -3.36 -1.99
CA ASN A 107 -9.56 -4.13 -3.15
C ASN A 107 -10.97 -4.69 -2.95
N GLU A 108 -11.32 -5.14 -1.75
CA GLU A 108 -12.68 -5.52 -1.40
C GLU A 108 -13.64 -4.33 -1.58
N LEU A 109 -13.26 -3.15 -1.09
CA LEU A 109 -14.06 -1.93 -1.22
C LEU A 109 -14.25 -1.51 -2.69
N LYS A 110 -13.20 -1.60 -3.53
CA LYS A 110 -13.29 -1.40 -4.99
C LYS A 110 -14.28 -2.37 -5.61
N SER A 111 -14.15 -3.66 -5.28
CA SER A 111 -15.02 -4.71 -5.82
C SER A 111 -16.49 -4.51 -5.43
N ASP A 112 -16.74 -4.14 -4.18
CA ASP A 112 -18.07 -3.82 -3.67
C ASP A 112 -18.68 -2.64 -4.45
N LEU A 113 -17.90 -1.60 -4.71
CA LEU A 113 -18.35 -0.43 -5.45
C LEU A 113 -18.66 -0.72 -6.93
N ASP A 114 -17.82 -1.52 -7.58
CA ASP A 114 -18.02 -1.91 -8.98
C ASP A 114 -19.26 -2.80 -9.14
N LYS A 115 -19.45 -3.75 -8.23
CA LYS A 115 -20.58 -4.68 -8.27
C LYS A 115 -21.93 -4.00 -8.04
N PHE A 116 -21.99 -2.94 -7.25
CA PHE A 116 -23.26 -2.28 -6.89
C PHE A 116 -24.08 -1.83 -8.11
N GLY A 117 -23.45 -1.54 -9.26
CA GLY A 117 -24.14 -1.14 -10.50
C GLY A 117 -24.64 -2.30 -11.38
N ASP A 118 -24.17 -3.54 -11.14
CA ASP A 118 -24.13 -4.59 -12.16
C ASP A 118 -25.07 -5.79 -11.91
N LYS A 119 -26.10 -5.65 -11.04
CA LYS A 119 -27.15 -6.63 -10.65
C LYS A 119 -27.04 -7.13 -9.21
N VAL A 120 -27.09 -6.23 -8.21
CA VAL A 120 -27.14 -6.68 -6.81
C VAL A 120 -28.56 -6.60 -6.28
N ASP A 121 -29.06 -7.73 -5.74
CA ASP A 121 -30.28 -7.79 -4.90
C ASP A 121 -30.07 -7.11 -3.53
N GLU A 122 -28.88 -6.59 -3.29
CA GLU A 122 -28.53 -5.90 -2.08
C GLU A 122 -29.25 -4.56 -1.98
N LYS A 123 -29.83 -4.31 -0.81
CA LYS A 123 -30.40 -3.01 -0.48
C LYS A 123 -29.30 -1.99 -0.31
N TRP A 124 -29.51 -0.81 -0.89
CA TRP A 124 -28.64 0.36 -0.79
C TRP A 124 -28.09 0.65 0.61
N ASP A 125 -28.93 0.49 1.64
CA ASP A 125 -28.52 0.75 3.03
C ASP A 125 -27.50 -0.25 3.57
N ALA A 126 -27.59 -1.52 3.16
CA ALA A 126 -26.62 -2.54 3.55
C ALA A 126 -25.26 -2.27 2.89
N PHE A 127 -25.27 -1.82 1.64
CA PHE A 127 -24.07 -1.44 0.92
C PHE A 127 -23.36 -0.26 1.59
N LYS A 128 -24.10 0.81 1.88
CA LYS A 128 -23.59 1.97 2.65
C LYS A 128 -22.95 1.54 3.96
N ALA A 129 -23.63 0.68 4.74
CA ALA A 129 -23.12 0.22 6.02
C ALA A 129 -21.81 -0.60 5.89
N ARG A 130 -21.67 -1.42 4.85
CA ARG A 130 -20.41 -2.15 4.58
C ARG A 130 -19.28 -1.23 4.18
N VAL A 131 -19.55 -0.25 3.30
CA VAL A 131 -18.58 0.78 2.90
C VAL A 131 -18.10 1.55 4.13
N ASP A 132 -19.02 2.06 4.95
CA ASP A 132 -18.70 2.81 6.16
C ASP A 132 -17.91 1.98 7.17
N LYS A 133 -18.29 0.71 7.36
CA LYS A 133 -17.55 -0.19 8.25
C LYS A 133 -16.14 -0.44 7.74
N SER A 134 -15.99 -0.75 6.46
CA SER A 134 -14.68 -1.03 5.85
C SER A 134 -13.78 0.20 5.90
N ALA A 135 -14.34 1.39 5.66
CA ALA A 135 -13.67 2.67 5.81
C ALA A 135 -13.11 2.87 7.22
N ASN A 136 -13.95 2.68 8.23
CA ASN A 136 -13.57 2.86 9.63
C ASN A 136 -12.52 1.82 10.06
N ASP A 137 -12.70 0.56 9.68
CA ASP A 137 -11.76 -0.52 10.00
C ASP A 137 -10.37 -0.24 9.40
N ILE A 138 -10.29 0.28 8.15
CA ILE A 138 -9.03 0.68 7.52
C ILE A 138 -8.42 1.87 8.27
N LYS A 139 -9.21 2.92 8.54
CA LYS A 139 -8.73 4.11 9.23
C LYS A 139 -8.16 3.75 10.61
N THR A 140 -8.88 2.95 11.39
CA THR A 140 -8.42 2.48 12.71
C THR A 140 -7.17 1.63 12.58
N ASP A 141 -7.10 0.73 11.60
CA ASP A 141 -5.93 -0.10 11.37
C ASP A 141 -4.67 0.74 11.08
N ILE A 142 -4.81 1.86 10.36
CA ILE A 142 -3.75 2.82 10.05
C ILE A 142 -3.38 3.65 11.29
N ASP A 143 -4.37 4.21 11.99
CA ASP A 143 -4.13 5.06 13.17
C ASP A 143 -3.42 4.28 14.29
N ASN A 144 -3.85 3.04 14.54
CA ASN A 144 -3.22 2.17 15.54
C ASN A 144 -1.77 1.88 15.17
N TYR A 145 -1.51 1.61 13.89
CA TYR A 145 -0.15 1.36 13.42
C TYR A 145 0.77 2.57 13.62
N LYS A 146 0.29 3.77 13.25
CA LYS A 146 1.03 5.02 13.50
C LYS A 146 1.37 5.18 14.98
N LYS A 147 0.39 4.95 15.86
CA LYS A 147 0.56 5.07 17.31
C LYS A 147 1.54 4.06 17.89
N GLU A 148 1.47 2.80 17.44
CA GLU A 148 2.34 1.72 17.92
C GLU A 148 3.81 1.94 17.55
N HIS A 149 4.10 2.72 16.51
CA HIS A 149 5.46 2.90 15.98
C HIS A 149 5.93 4.36 15.99
N ASN A 150 5.23 5.24 16.72
CA ASN A 150 5.54 6.66 16.84
C ASN A 150 5.74 7.34 15.48
N TYR A 151 4.89 7.00 14.52
CA TYR A 151 4.84 7.70 13.25
C TYR A 151 3.86 8.86 13.33
N ASP A 152 4.30 10.04 12.89
CA ASP A 152 3.44 11.21 12.69
C ASP A 152 2.44 11.00 11.53
#